data_AF-A0A954KRJ3-F1
#
_entry.id   AF-A0A954KRJ3-F1
#
_cell.length_a   1.000
_cell.length_b   1.000
_cell.length_c   1.000
_cell.angle_alpha   90.00
_cell.angle_beta   90.00
_cell.angle_gamma   90.00
#
_symmetry.space_group_name_H-M   'P 1'
#
loop_
_entity.id
_entity.type
_entity.pdbx_description
1 polymer ?
#
loop_
_entity_poly.entity_id
_entity_poly.type
_entity_poly.pdbx_seq_one_letter_code
_entity_poly.pdbx_strand_id
1 'polypeptide(L)'
;GSVRCVAVLPDGRIVSGSEDGTVQLYDPQGGPPETILEVSSGVSGLCTLPDGRLVAGGGNEICVWDPATREVVPGTSNERIFCVAAGPGPNQITCGTANGLLILELSPWLWG
;
A
#
# COMPACT_ATOMS: atom_id res chain seq x y z
N GLY A 1 -10.20 12.04 -5.89
CA GLY A 1 -11.28 11.05 -5.69
C GLY A 1 -11.65 11.03 -4.22
N SER A 2 -12.61 10.18 -3.81
CA SER A 2 -12.90 9.99 -2.38
C SER A 2 -11.72 9.30 -1.70
N VAL A 3 -11.24 9.82 -0.57
CA VAL A 3 -10.25 9.13 0.27
C VAL A 3 -10.91 7.91 0.92
N ARG A 4 -10.31 6.74 0.76
CA ARG A 4 -10.86 5.46 1.23
C ARG A 4 -10.10 4.88 2.42
N CYS A 5 -8.81 5.20 2.53
CA CYS A 5 -7.95 4.67 3.58
C CYS A 5 -6.81 5.66 3.91
N VAL A 6 -6.23 5.49 5.10
CA VAL A 6 -5.06 6.24 5.58
C VAL A 6 -4.16 5.31 6.38
N ALA A 7 -2.86 5.61 6.42
CA ALA A 7 -1.90 4.94 7.30
C ALA A 7 -0.86 5.95 7.83
N VAL A 8 -0.17 5.57 8.91
CA VAL A 8 0.92 6.35 9.51
C VAL A 8 2.21 5.60 9.29
N LEU A 9 3.19 6.24 8.67
CA LEU A 9 4.53 5.71 8.48
C LEU A 9 5.34 5.77 9.79
N PRO A 10 6.42 4.97 9.95
CA PRO A 10 7.18 4.93 11.19
C PRO A 10 7.91 6.24 11.50
N ASP A 11 8.17 7.05 10.48
CA ASP A 11 8.76 8.39 10.61
C ASP A 11 7.75 9.49 10.98
N GLY A 12 6.47 9.13 11.17
CA GLY A 12 5.40 10.04 11.56
C GLY A 12 4.68 10.72 10.40
N ARG A 13 5.09 10.49 9.15
CA ARG A 13 4.35 10.98 7.97
C ARG A 13 3.05 10.20 7.80
N ILE A 14 2.04 10.85 7.23
CA ILE A 14 0.72 10.26 6.99
C ILE A 14 0.59 9.97 5.50
N VAL A 15 -0.05 8.87 5.14
CA VAL A 15 -0.39 8.54 3.76
C VAL A 15 -1.89 8.33 3.61
N SER A 16 -2.45 8.73 2.46
CA SER A 16 -3.85 8.52 2.12
C SER A 16 -3.99 7.83 0.77
N GLY A 17 -4.93 6.90 0.66
CA GLY A 17 -5.29 6.23 -0.60
C GLY A 17 -6.69 6.65 -1.07
N SER A 18 -6.82 6.93 -2.37
CA SER A 18 -8.04 7.46 -2.97
C SER A 18 -8.64 6.51 -4.01
N GLU A 19 -9.95 6.64 -4.22
CA GLU A 19 -10.71 5.91 -5.25
C GLU A 19 -10.25 6.23 -6.68
N ASP A 20 -9.56 7.36 -6.90
CA ASP A 20 -8.94 7.69 -8.19
C ASP A 20 -7.57 7.06 -8.40
N GLY A 21 -7.13 6.18 -7.50
CA GLY A 21 -5.87 5.46 -7.61
C GLY A 21 -4.65 6.24 -7.11
N THR A 22 -4.84 7.45 -6.58
CA THR A 22 -3.72 8.23 -6.03
C THR A 22 -3.40 7.81 -4.59
N VAL A 23 -2.11 7.76 -4.27
CA VAL A 23 -1.59 7.73 -2.89
C VAL A 23 -0.79 9.00 -2.63
N GLN A 24 -1.21 9.74 -1.62
CA GLN A 24 -0.57 10.99 -1.22
C GLN A 24 0.11 10.86 0.14
N LEU A 25 1.26 11.50 0.28
CA LEU A 25 2.06 11.59 1.48
C LEU A 25 1.96 13.00 2.07
N TYR A 26 1.82 13.08 3.39
CA TYR A 26 1.68 14.31 4.16
C TYR A 26 2.78 14.40 5.21
N ASP A 27 3.53 15.49 5.18
CA ASP A 27 4.52 15.79 6.20
C ASP A 27 3.85 16.55 7.37
N PRO A 28 3.93 16.06 8.62
CA PRO A 28 3.39 16.76 9.78
C PRO A 28 4.07 18.11 10.05
N GLN A 29 5.29 18.33 9.52
CA GLN A 29 5.97 19.62 9.58
C GLN A 29 5.40 20.66 8.60
N GLY A 30 4.46 20.25 7.74
CA GLY A 30 3.77 21.11 6.78
C GLY A 30 4.32 20.98 5.35
N GLY A 31 3.79 21.81 4.46
CA GLY A 31 4.04 21.74 3.02
C GLY A 31 2.88 21.10 2.24
N PRO A 32 2.90 21.18 0.90
CA PRO A 32 1.90 20.52 0.08
C PRO A 32 2.05 19.00 0.14
N PRO A 33 0.94 18.23 0.02
CA PRO A 33 1.03 16.78 -0.10
C PRO A 33 1.78 16.37 -1.37
N GLU A 34 2.50 15.26 -1.29
CA GLU A 34 3.25 14.66 -2.39
C GLU A 34 2.51 13.42 -2.91
N THR A 35 2.24 13.33 -4.20
CA THR A 35 1.77 12.06 -4.81
C THR A 35 2.95 11.11 -4.95
N ILE A 36 2.91 9.99 -4.22
CA ILE A 36 4.01 9.01 -4.18
C ILE A 36 3.74 7.75 -5.01
N LEU A 37 2.48 7.52 -5.38
CA LEU A 37 2.04 6.38 -6.18
C LEU A 37 0.74 6.71 -6.91
N GLU A 38 0.64 6.26 -8.15
CA GLU A 38 -0.60 6.22 -8.92
C GLU A 38 -0.82 4.77 -9.39
N VAL A 39 -1.97 4.21 -9.07
CA VAL A 39 -2.40 2.88 -9.51
C VAL A 39 -3.65 3.00 -10.38
N SER A 40 -3.90 2.01 -11.23
CA SER A 40 -5.01 2.09 -12.19
C SER A 40 -6.37 1.83 -11.54
N SER A 41 -6.37 1.11 -10.42
CA SER A 41 -7.53 0.85 -9.58
C SER A 41 -7.57 1.78 -8.37
N GLY A 42 -8.76 2.03 -7.83
CA GLY A 42 -8.90 2.78 -6.58
C GLY A 42 -8.24 2.07 -5.39
N VAL A 43 -7.56 2.82 -4.54
CA VAL A 43 -6.84 2.28 -3.37
C VAL A 43 -7.83 1.99 -2.25
N SER A 44 -8.08 0.71 -1.96
CA SER A 44 -9.05 0.27 -0.95
C SER A 44 -8.41 0.06 0.42
N GLY A 45 -7.10 -0.20 0.48
CA GLY A 45 -6.38 -0.36 1.72
C GLY A 45 -4.92 0.08 1.65
N LEU A 46 -4.40 0.48 2.81
CA LEU A 46 -3.00 0.81 3.03
C LEU A 46 -2.51 0.11 4.30
N CYS A 47 -1.27 -0.37 4.29
CA CYS A 47 -0.60 -0.80 5.52
C CYS A 47 0.90 -0.60 5.45
N THR A 48 1.51 -0.31 6.60
CA THR A 48 2.96 -0.16 6.75
C THR A 48 3.53 -1.49 7.22
N LEU A 49 4.59 -1.95 6.56
CA LEU A 49 5.34 -3.14 6.94
C LEU A 49 6.32 -2.83 8.08
N PRO A 50 6.80 -3.85 8.81
CA PRO A 50 7.78 -3.67 9.88
C PRO A 50 9.09 -2.99 9.45
N ASP A 51 9.47 -3.13 8.17
CA ASP A 51 10.65 -2.48 7.59
C ASP A 51 10.39 -1.03 7.13
N GLY A 52 9.17 -0.52 7.30
CA GLY A 52 8.77 0.84 6.95
C GLY A 52 8.28 1.03 5.52
N ARG A 53 8.32 -0.01 4.67
CA ARG A 53 7.67 0.06 3.35
C ARG A 53 6.16 0.19 3.50
N LEU A 54 5.54 0.87 2.53
CA LEU A 54 4.09 1.01 2.45
C LEU A 54 3.54 0.05 1.42
N VAL A 55 2.44 -0.62 1.75
CA VAL A 55 1.68 -1.43 0.80
C VAL A 55 0.35 -0.74 0.52
N ALA A 56 0.07 -0.54 -0.77
CA ALA A 56 -1.22 -0.10 -1.28
C ALA A 56 -1.91 -1.27 -1.97
N GLY A 57 -3.15 -1.55 -1.58
CA GLY A 57 -3.99 -2.57 -2.20
C GLY A 57 -5.26 -1.96 -2.75
N GLY A 58 -5.67 -2.40 -3.94
CA GLY A 58 -6.87 -1.93 -4.61
C GLY A 58 -7.22 -2.83 -5.79
N GLY A 59 -8.49 -3.19 -5.95
CA GLY A 59 -8.91 -4.04 -7.06
C GLY A 59 -8.09 -5.34 -7.11
N ASN A 60 -7.36 -5.57 -8.20
CA ASN A 60 -6.44 -6.70 -8.37
C ASN A 60 -4.96 -6.28 -8.30
N GLU A 61 -4.68 -5.04 -7.90
CA GLU A 61 -3.34 -4.46 -7.81
C GLU A 61 -2.87 -4.40 -6.36
N ILE A 62 -1.57 -4.65 -6.19
CA ILE A 62 -0.84 -4.48 -4.93
C ILE A 62 0.44 -3.75 -5.29
N CYS A 63 0.71 -2.61 -4.69
CA CYS A 63 1.97 -1.91 -4.88
C CYS A 63 2.70 -1.78 -3.55
N VAL A 64 4.01 -1.93 -3.59
CA VAL A 64 4.89 -1.69 -2.45
C VAL A 64 5.72 -0.45 -2.76
N TRP A 65 5.70 0.54 -1.88
CA TRP A 65 6.52 1.74 -1.97
C TRP A 65 7.56 1.75 -0.86
N ASP A 66 8.81 1.98 -1.23
CA ASP A 66 9.91 2.14 -0.30
C ASP A 66 10.19 3.64 -0.03
N PRO A 67 10.00 4.13 1.21
CA PRO A 67 10.23 5.54 1.54
C PRO A 67 11.69 5.98 1.43
N ALA A 68 12.65 5.06 1.59
CA ALA A 68 14.07 5.36 1.59
C ALA A 68 14.62 5.47 0.15
N THR A 69 14.20 4.59 -0.75
CA THR A 69 14.64 4.59 -2.16
C THR A 69 13.70 5.34 -3.09
N ARG A 70 12.45 5.60 -2.66
CA ARG A 70 11.33 6.07 -3.49
C ARG A 70 10.97 5.11 -4.63
N GLU A 71 11.36 3.85 -4.52
CA GLU A 71 11.02 2.82 -5.48
C GLU A 71 9.58 2.35 -5.29
N VAL A 72 8.92 2.04 -6.41
CA VAL A 72 7.59 1.44 -6.45
C VAL A 72 7.71 0.08 -7.11
N VAL A 73 7.21 -0.94 -6.43
CA VAL A 73 7.19 -2.31 -6.91
C VAL A 73 5.74 -2.74 -7.12
N PRO A 74 5.28 -2.87 -8.39
CA PRO A 74 3.88 -3.19 -8.69
C PRO A 74 3.66 -4.70 -8.77
N GLY A 75 2.60 -5.19 -8.15
CA GLY A 75 2.17 -6.58 -8.16
C GLY A 75 0.68 -6.75 -8.37
N THR A 76 0.28 -8.00 -8.56
CA THR A 76 -1.11 -8.34 -8.86
C THR A 76 -1.59 -9.51 -8.01
N SER A 77 -2.90 -9.53 -7.80
CA SER A 77 -3.63 -10.59 -7.11
C SER A 77 -4.70 -11.17 -8.03
N ASN A 78 -4.89 -12.49 -7.98
CA ASN A 78 -5.99 -13.16 -8.68
C ASN A 78 -7.36 -12.89 -8.04
N GLU A 79 -7.39 -12.30 -6.85
CA GLU A 79 -8.60 -11.94 -6.14
C GLU A 79 -8.68 -10.44 -5.90
N ARG A 80 -9.92 -9.93 -5.86
CA ARG A 80 -10.19 -8.53 -5.56
C ARG A 80 -9.89 -8.24 -4.09
N ILE A 81 -9.07 -7.22 -3.85
CA ILE A 81 -8.61 -6.76 -2.55
C ILE A 81 -9.48 -5.62 -2.07
N PHE A 82 -10.04 -5.79 -0.87
CA PHE A 82 -10.88 -4.77 -0.21
C PHE A 82 -10.17 -4.09 0.95
N CYS A 83 -9.19 -4.76 1.55
CA CYS A 83 -8.34 -4.21 2.60
C CYS A 83 -7.02 -4.99 2.67
N VAL A 84 -6.01 -4.37 3.28
CA VAL A 84 -4.69 -4.98 3.50
C VAL A 84 -4.22 -4.69 4.92
N ALA A 85 -3.44 -5.62 5.46
CA ALA A 85 -2.73 -5.47 6.73
C ALA A 85 -1.35 -6.13 6.63
N ALA A 86 -0.41 -5.69 7.46
CA ALA A 86 0.84 -6.43 7.65
C ALA A 86 0.50 -7.86 8.12
N GLY A 87 1.13 -8.84 7.48
CA GLY A 87 1.03 -10.22 7.86
C GLY A 87 1.87 -10.55 9.10
N PRO A 88 1.78 -11.79 9.60
CA PRO A 88 2.50 -12.20 10.80
C PRO A 88 4.03 -12.33 10.61
N GLY A 89 4.50 -12.44 9.37
CA GLY A 89 5.93 -12.47 9.02
C GLY A 89 6.51 -11.11 8.59
N PRO A 90 7.85 -10.96 8.57
CA PRO A 90 8.54 -9.70 8.28
C PRO A 90 8.34 -9.16 6.86
N ASN A 91 7.72 -9.96 5.98
CA ASN A 91 7.55 -9.63 4.58
C ASN A 91 6.21 -10.16 4.04
N GLN A 92 5.22 -10.27 4.93
CA GLN A 92 3.91 -10.77 4.59
C GLN A 92 2.88 -9.64 4.59
N ILE A 93 1.87 -9.80 3.75
CA ILE A 93 0.63 -9.04 3.83
C ILE A 93 -0.54 -10.00 3.89
N THR A 94 -1.57 -9.59 4.63
CA THR A 94 -2.87 -10.26 4.65
C THR A 94 -3.88 -9.35 3.95
N CYS A 95 -4.49 -9.85 2.89
CA CYS A 95 -5.48 -9.17 2.08
C CYS A 95 -6.87 -9.72 2.39
N GLY A 96 -7.84 -8.85 2.65
CA GLY A 96 -9.25 -9.23 2.70
C GLY A 96 -9.84 -9.28 1.29
N THR A 97 -10.39 -10.43 0.91
CA THR A 97 -11.02 -10.68 -0.40
C THR A 97 -12.47 -11.10 -0.23
N ALA A 98 -13.20 -11.25 -1.35
CA ALA A 98 -14.57 -11.78 -1.33
C ALA A 98 -14.64 -13.24 -0.82
N ASN A 99 -13.54 -13.99 -0.91
CA ASN A 99 -13.50 -15.41 -0.54
C ASN A 99 -12.84 -15.66 0.82
N GLY A 100 -12.40 -14.61 1.53
CA GLY A 100 -11.78 -14.71 2.84
C GLY A 100 -10.49 -13.91 2.94
N LEU A 101 -9.45 -14.52 3.52
CA LEU A 101 -8.13 -13.91 3.69
C LEU A 101 -7.13 -14.55 2.73
N LEU A 102 -6.40 -13.72 2.01
CA LEU A 102 -5.27 -14.11 1.16
C LEU A 102 -3.98 -13.61 1.80
N ILE A 103 -3.05 -14.51 2.13
CA ILE A 103 -1.74 -14.15 2.66
C ILE A 103 -0.72 -14.20 1.52
N LEU A 104 0.01 -13.11 1.31
CA LEU A 104 1.03 -13.00 0.28
C LEU A 104 2.39 -12.74 0.91
N GLU A 105 3.40 -13.41 0.39
CA GLU A 105 4.81 -13.18 0.72
C GLU A 105 5.40 -12.22 -0.31
N LEU A 106 5.87 -11.07 0.15
CA LEU A 106 6.46 -10.02 -0.69
C LEU A 106 7.92 -10.34 -1.04
N SER A 107 8.17 -11.51 -1.63
CA SER A 107 9.49 -12.05 -1.94
C SER A 107 10.50 -10.99 -2.44
N PRO A 108 11.71 -10.88 -1.84
CA PRO A 108 12.71 -9.90 -2.28
C PRO A 108 13.33 -10.19 -3.66
N TRP A 109 12.97 -11.32 -4.30
CA TRP A 109 13.59 -11.79 -5.54
C TRP A 109 12.59 -12.11 -6.66
N LEU A 110 11.29 -11.81 -6.50
CA LEU A 110 10.29 -12.04 -7.57
C LEU A 110 10.10 -10.83 -8.51
N TRP A 111 10.99 -9.84 -8.42
CA TRP A 111 11.03 -8.67 -9.30
C TRP A 111 12.32 -8.70 -10.11
N GLY A 112 12.38 -9.64 -11.05
CA GLY A 112 13.42 -9.76 -12.08
C GLY A 112 12.81 -9.71 -13.47
#